data_AF-A0A973D7I8-F1
#
_entry.id   AF-A0A973D7I8-F1
#
_cell.length_a   1.000
_cell.length_b   1.000
_cell.length_c   1.000
_cell.angle_alpha   90.00
_cell.angle_beta   90.00
_cell.angle_gamma   90.00
#
_symmetry.space_group_name_H-M   'P 1'
#
loop_
_entity.id
_entity.type
_entity.pdbx_description
1 polymer ?
#
loop_
_entity_poly.entity_id
_entity_poly.type
_entity_poly.pdbx_seq_one_letter_code
_entity_poly.pdbx_strand_id
1 'polypeptide(L)'
;MRILIFLTLLSFSVSVWAHDPHDDVPPPYLSIDKLDRNDPFRQLDDVLPTPTETRLASGAPGPEYWQQRADMDIEVSLDPDNHSLHGKETVTYHNLSPHTLTYLWMQLDQNRFRNESIGNLSDAEDMEEEQSIGWLRRLAFEEDFHGGYDILGVKDANGANLP
;
A
#
# COMPACT_ATOMS: atom_id res chain seq x y z
N MET A 1 32.38 26.43 5.26
CA MET A 1 31.52 26.57 6.45
C MET A 1 30.17 25.97 6.09
N ARG A 2 29.93 24.70 6.44
CA ARG A 2 28.75 23.93 6.01
C ARG A 2 27.72 23.95 7.14
N ILE A 3 26.60 24.64 6.91
CA ILE A 3 25.41 24.58 7.76
C ILE A 3 24.54 23.47 7.19
N LEU A 4 24.36 22.41 7.99
CA LEU A 4 23.49 21.28 7.70
C LEU A 4 22.17 21.56 8.44
N ILE A 5 21.07 21.78 7.70
CA ILE A 5 19.72 21.85 8.27
C ILE A 5 19.02 20.55 7.88
N PHE A 6 18.85 19.65 8.85
CA PHE A 6 17.98 18.48 8.73
C PHE A 6 16.57 18.89 9.17
N LEU A 7 15.62 18.89 8.24
CA LEU A 7 14.21 19.05 8.54
C LEU A 7 13.64 17.66 8.87
N THR A 8 13.48 17.36 10.16
CA THR A 8 12.80 16.15 10.64
C THR A 8 11.30 16.42 10.73
N LEU A 9 10.52 15.69 9.92
CA LEU A 9 9.06 15.72 9.98
C LEU A 9 8.57 14.83 11.13
N LEU A 10 8.06 15.49 12.16
CA LEU A 10 7.60 14.94 13.41
C LEU A 10 6.21 14.29 13.23
N SER A 11 6.12 12.97 13.33
CA SER A 11 4.84 12.27 13.39
C SER A 11 4.37 12.17 14.84
N PHE A 12 3.29 12.86 15.20
CA PHE A 12 2.63 12.73 16.50
C PHE A 12 1.52 11.66 16.40
N SER A 13 1.74 10.51 17.03
CA SER A 13 0.66 9.59 17.38
C SER A 13 0.18 9.90 18.80
N VAL A 14 -1.07 10.31 18.96
CA VAL A 14 -1.70 10.43 20.28
C VAL A 14 -2.33 9.08 20.60
N SER A 15 -1.83 8.40 21.64
CA SER A 15 -2.48 7.24 22.23
C SER A 15 -3.14 7.67 23.54
N VAL A 16 -4.46 7.47 23.65
CA VAL A 16 -5.20 7.63 24.91
C VAL A 16 -5.10 6.32 25.67
N TRP A 17 -4.56 6.35 26.89
CA TRP A 17 -4.56 5.22 27.80
C TRP A 17 -5.53 5.52 28.95
N ALA A 18 -6.48 4.60 29.19
CA ALA A 18 -7.24 4.58 30.43
C ALA A 18 -6.47 3.70 31.43
N HIS A 19 -6.09 4.29 32.56
CA HIS A 19 -5.43 3.59 33.66
C HIS A 19 -6.47 3.32 34.75
N ASP A 20 -6.77 2.06 35.01
CA ASP A 20 -7.54 1.60 36.18
C ASP A 20 -6.61 1.66 37.41
N PRO A 21 -6.85 2.54 38.40
CA PRO A 21 -5.87 2.85 39.43
C PRO A 21 -5.90 1.88 40.62
N HIS A 22 -6.42 0.65 40.48
CA HIS A 22 -6.61 -0.24 41.62
C HIS A 22 -5.70 -1.49 41.72
N ASP A 23 -4.72 -1.68 40.82
CA ASP A 23 -3.83 -2.86 40.80
C ASP A 23 -2.34 -2.60 41.12
N ASP A 24 -2.02 -1.53 41.86
CA ASP A 24 -0.62 -1.12 42.16
C ASP A 24 0.10 -1.94 43.27
N VAL A 25 -0.34 -3.16 43.58
CA VAL A 25 0.39 -4.02 44.54
C VAL A 25 0.66 -5.40 43.94
N PRO A 26 1.83 -5.62 43.32
CA PRO A 26 2.21 -6.95 42.88
C PRO A 26 2.43 -7.87 44.10
N PRO A 27 1.96 -9.13 44.06
CA PRO A 27 2.22 -10.09 45.13
C PRO A 27 3.73 -10.34 45.27
N PRO A 28 4.22 -10.64 46.49
CA PRO A 28 5.64 -10.52 46.88
C PRO A 28 6.62 -11.48 46.17
N TYR A 29 6.17 -12.26 45.19
CA TYR A 29 6.98 -13.24 44.45
C TYR A 29 7.17 -12.89 42.97
N LEU A 30 6.74 -11.72 42.51
CA LEU A 30 6.87 -11.28 41.11
C LEU A 30 7.71 -10.02 40.94
N SER A 31 8.77 -9.84 41.73
CA SER A 31 9.85 -8.90 41.34
C SER A 31 10.72 -9.57 40.28
N ILE A 32 10.26 -9.59 39.03
CA ILE A 32 11.12 -10.00 37.93
C ILE A 32 11.66 -8.74 37.27
N ASP A 33 12.94 -8.45 37.53
CA ASP A 33 13.81 -7.61 36.70
C ASP A 33 13.95 -8.25 35.30
N LYS A 34 12.82 -8.38 34.57
CA LYS A 34 12.72 -9.08 33.28
C LYS A 34 12.95 -8.13 32.11
N LEU A 35 13.90 -7.22 32.25
CA LEU A 35 14.26 -6.26 31.20
C LEU A 35 15.73 -6.33 30.79
N ASP A 36 16.44 -7.45 31.06
CA ASP A 36 17.70 -7.69 30.36
C ASP A 36 17.40 -8.17 28.94
N ARG A 37 17.74 -7.34 27.97
CA ARG A 37 17.51 -7.59 26.54
C ARG A 37 18.40 -8.72 25.99
N ASN A 38 19.39 -9.19 26.76
CA ASN A 38 20.36 -10.22 26.37
C ASN A 38 20.08 -11.64 26.92
N ASP A 39 18.94 -11.90 27.55
CA ASP A 39 18.60 -13.25 28.03
C ASP A 39 18.16 -14.18 26.87
N PRO A 40 18.93 -15.24 26.55
CA PRO A 40 18.58 -16.20 25.49
C PRO A 40 17.35 -17.07 25.81
N PHE A 41 16.86 -17.06 27.06
CA PHE A 41 15.66 -17.77 27.50
C PHE A 41 14.51 -16.82 27.87
N ARG A 42 14.59 -15.55 27.47
CA ARG A 42 13.49 -14.60 27.65
C ARG A 42 12.22 -15.14 26.99
N GLN A 43 11.12 -15.16 27.75
CA GLN A 43 9.80 -15.46 27.20
C GLN A 43 9.44 -14.41 26.15
N LEU A 44 9.07 -14.88 24.95
CA LEU A 44 8.69 -14.03 23.82
C LEU A 44 7.24 -13.52 23.91
N ASP A 45 6.59 -13.68 25.06
CA ASP A 45 5.18 -13.29 25.27
C ASP A 45 4.97 -11.77 25.05
N ASP A 46 6.01 -10.94 25.28
CA ASP A 46 6.01 -9.50 24.97
C ASP A 46 6.24 -9.19 23.47
N VAL A 47 6.84 -10.12 22.73
CA VAL A 47 7.31 -9.91 21.34
C VAL A 47 6.34 -10.51 20.34
N LEU A 48 5.62 -11.56 20.72
CA LEU A 48 4.67 -12.27 19.86
C LEU A 48 3.23 -11.91 20.25
N PRO A 49 2.37 -11.55 19.27
CA PRO A 49 0.98 -11.22 19.56
C PRO A 49 0.25 -12.44 20.13
N THR A 50 -0.59 -12.22 21.15
CA THR A 50 -1.48 -13.25 21.70
C THR A 50 -2.37 -13.81 20.58
N PRO A 51 -2.54 -15.13 20.50
CA PRO A 51 -3.46 -15.75 19.55
C PRO A 51 -4.88 -15.20 19.67
N THR A 52 -5.55 -15.04 18.52
CA THR A 52 -6.93 -14.55 18.41
C THR A 52 -7.76 -15.46 17.50
N GLU A 53 -9.08 -15.26 17.46
CA GLU A 53 -10.00 -15.98 16.56
C GLU A 53 -9.70 -15.75 15.07
N THR A 54 -8.96 -14.69 14.74
CA THR A 54 -8.52 -14.41 13.36
C THR A 54 -7.11 -14.95 13.09
N ARG A 55 -6.27 -15.15 14.11
CA ARG A 55 -4.91 -15.68 13.96
C ARG A 55 -4.51 -16.57 15.14
N LEU A 56 -4.44 -17.87 14.87
CA LEU A 56 -4.14 -18.88 15.89
C LEU A 56 -2.68 -18.85 16.35
N ALA A 57 -2.38 -19.53 17.46
CA ALA A 57 -1.02 -19.67 18.01
C ALA A 57 -0.03 -20.34 17.03
N SER A 58 -0.56 -21.12 16.09
CA SER A 58 0.21 -21.74 15.01
C SER A 58 0.58 -20.77 13.88
N GLY A 59 0.06 -19.53 13.91
CA GLY A 59 0.17 -18.56 12.82
C GLY A 59 -0.80 -18.81 11.66
N ALA A 60 -1.59 -19.89 11.72
CA ALA A 60 -2.62 -20.20 10.74
C ALA A 60 -3.82 -19.24 10.85
N PRO A 61 -4.55 -19.00 9.74
CA PRO A 61 -5.86 -18.37 9.77
C PRO A 61 -6.79 -19.04 10.79
N GLY A 62 -7.39 -18.24 11.66
CA GLY A 62 -8.41 -18.72 12.59
C GLY A 62 -9.80 -18.84 11.95
N PRO A 63 -10.81 -19.34 12.69
CA PRO A 63 -12.16 -19.53 12.18
C PRO A 63 -12.84 -18.24 11.69
N GLU A 64 -12.53 -17.11 12.33
CA GLU A 64 -13.09 -15.79 11.98
C GLU A 64 -12.25 -15.04 10.94
N TYR A 65 -11.24 -15.70 10.37
CA TYR A 65 -10.40 -15.11 9.34
C TYR A 65 -11.10 -15.16 7.97
N TRP A 66 -11.20 -14.00 7.31
CA TRP A 66 -11.74 -13.87 5.96
C TRP A 66 -10.69 -13.28 5.00
N GLN A 67 -10.82 -13.60 3.71
CA GLN A 67 -10.01 -13.04 2.63
C GLN A 67 -10.93 -12.56 1.52
N GLN A 68 -10.57 -11.50 0.81
CA GLN A 68 -11.32 -11.10 -0.38
C GLN A 68 -10.87 -11.90 -1.59
N ARG A 69 -11.77 -12.06 -2.55
CA ARG A 69 -11.47 -12.70 -3.83
C ARG A 69 -11.91 -11.79 -4.97
N ALA A 70 -11.02 -11.61 -5.95
CA ALA A 70 -11.32 -10.94 -7.20
C ALA A 70 -10.96 -11.89 -8.35
N ASP A 71 -11.93 -12.24 -9.17
CA ASP A 71 -11.72 -12.97 -10.42
C ASP A 71 -11.64 -11.96 -11.56
N MET A 72 -10.63 -12.09 -12.41
CA MET A 72 -10.37 -11.15 -13.50
C MET A 72 -10.37 -11.89 -14.84
N ASP A 73 -11.12 -11.36 -15.80
CA ASP A 73 -11.09 -11.78 -17.20
C ASP A 73 -10.66 -10.60 -18.05
N ILE A 74 -9.55 -10.75 -18.77
CA ILE A 74 -8.83 -9.67 -19.44
C ILE A 74 -8.71 -10.03 -20.92
N GLU A 75 -9.43 -9.28 -21.75
CA GLU A 75 -9.36 -9.36 -23.20
C GLU A 75 -8.53 -8.17 -23.72
N VAL A 76 -7.43 -8.44 -24.42
CA VAL A 76 -6.49 -7.42 -24.87
C VAL A 76 -6.02 -7.68 -26.30
N SER A 77 -5.90 -6.61 -27.08
CA SER A 77 -5.33 -6.58 -28.43
C SER A 77 -4.23 -5.53 -28.54
N LEU A 78 -3.13 -5.89 -29.19
CA LEU A 78 -2.02 -5.00 -29.51
C LEU A 78 -2.20 -4.45 -30.93
N ASP A 79 -2.12 -3.12 -31.07
CA ASP A 79 -2.00 -2.42 -32.35
C ASP A 79 -0.55 -1.95 -32.54
N PRO A 80 0.26 -2.65 -33.36
CA PRO A 80 1.65 -2.31 -33.55
C PRO A 80 1.85 -1.05 -34.42
N ASP A 81 0.91 -0.70 -35.28
CA ASP A 81 1.03 0.45 -36.18
C ASP A 81 0.83 1.76 -35.41
N ASN A 82 -0.13 1.76 -34.46
CA ASN A 82 -0.41 2.89 -33.59
C ASN A 82 0.31 2.81 -32.23
N HIS A 83 1.11 1.77 -32.00
CA HIS A 83 1.79 1.49 -30.71
C HIS A 83 0.84 1.52 -29.50
N SER A 84 -0.39 1.03 -29.66
CA SER A 84 -1.43 1.09 -28.63
C SER A 84 -1.90 -0.29 -28.18
N LEU A 85 -2.41 -0.35 -26.94
CA LEU A 85 -3.03 -1.54 -26.37
C LEU A 85 -4.51 -1.23 -26.12
N HIS A 86 -5.39 -2.03 -26.69
CA HIS A 86 -6.82 -1.94 -26.46
C HIS A 86 -7.29 -3.15 -25.68
N GLY A 87 -8.13 -2.95 -24.68
CA GLY A 87 -8.63 -4.08 -23.90
C GLY A 87 -9.90 -3.79 -23.15
N LYS A 88 -10.53 -4.87 -22.72
CA LYS A 88 -11.69 -4.89 -21.85
C LYS A 88 -11.40 -5.86 -20.72
N GLU A 89 -11.68 -5.42 -19.51
CA GLU A 89 -11.53 -6.22 -18.30
C GLU A 89 -12.88 -6.39 -17.61
N THR A 90 -13.15 -7.60 -17.15
CA THR A 90 -14.30 -7.92 -16.30
C THR A 90 -13.79 -8.38 -14.95
N VAL A 91 -14.11 -7.62 -13.89
CA VAL A 91 -13.71 -7.93 -12.50
C VAL A 91 -14.92 -8.42 -11.73
N THR A 92 -14.90 -9.67 -11.26
CA THR A 92 -15.90 -10.21 -10.35
C THR A 92 -15.36 -10.19 -8.93
N TYR A 93 -15.86 -9.27 -8.11
CA TYR A 93 -15.44 -9.13 -6.72
C TYR A 93 -16.37 -9.89 -5.78
N HIS A 94 -15.80 -10.75 -4.94
CA HIS A 94 -16.52 -11.50 -3.90
C HIS A 94 -16.20 -10.89 -2.54
N ASN A 95 -17.18 -10.20 -1.94
CA ASN A 95 -17.05 -9.69 -0.59
C ASN A 95 -17.28 -10.80 0.44
N LEU A 96 -16.20 -11.36 0.98
CA LEU A 96 -16.25 -12.39 2.04
C LEU A 96 -16.12 -11.78 3.44
N SER A 97 -16.04 -10.45 3.54
CA SER A 97 -16.05 -9.73 4.82
C SER A 97 -17.43 -9.81 5.48
N PRO A 98 -17.50 -9.83 6.82
CA PRO A 98 -18.76 -9.65 7.55
C PRO A 98 -19.35 -8.23 7.41
N HIS A 99 -18.60 -7.29 6.82
CA HIS A 99 -19.02 -5.91 6.64
C HIS A 99 -19.48 -5.61 5.21
N THR A 100 -20.43 -4.68 5.09
CA THR A 100 -20.91 -4.22 3.79
C THR A 100 -19.86 -3.34 3.11
N LEU A 101 -19.44 -3.70 1.90
CA LEU A 101 -18.56 -2.89 1.07
C LEU A 101 -19.36 -1.80 0.37
N THR A 102 -18.99 -0.53 0.59
CA THR A 102 -19.68 0.64 0.02
C THR A 102 -18.97 1.25 -1.18
N TYR A 103 -17.67 1.01 -1.33
CA TYR A 103 -16.88 1.49 -2.45
C TYR A 103 -15.78 0.48 -2.81
N LEU A 104 -15.39 0.46 -4.08
CA LEU A 104 -14.24 -0.28 -4.58
C LEU A 104 -13.24 0.73 -5.13
N TRP A 105 -11.97 0.61 -4.74
CA TRP A 105 -10.89 1.40 -5.31
C TRP A 105 -10.06 0.51 -6.23
N MET A 106 -9.68 1.04 -7.38
CA MET A 106 -8.85 0.36 -8.37
C MET A 106 -7.58 1.17 -8.64
N GLN A 107 -6.45 0.47 -8.61
CA GLN A 107 -5.16 1.06 -8.92
C GLN A 107 -4.90 1.00 -10.42
N LEU A 108 -4.62 2.15 -11.02
CA LEU A 108 -4.36 2.29 -12.44
C LEU A 108 -2.91 2.74 -12.65
N ASP A 109 -1.97 1.80 -12.54
CA ASP A 109 -0.54 2.10 -12.47
C ASP A 109 0.00 2.90 -13.66
N GLN A 110 -0.51 2.67 -14.87
CA GLN A 110 -0.03 3.40 -16.06
C GLN A 110 -0.32 4.90 -15.98
N ASN A 111 -1.31 5.34 -15.19
CA ASN A 111 -1.60 6.76 -15.01
C ASN A 111 -0.45 7.54 -14.37
N ARG A 112 0.53 6.86 -13.75
CA ARG A 112 1.75 7.52 -13.28
C ARG A 112 2.58 8.10 -14.43
N PHE A 113 2.45 7.58 -15.64
CA PHE A 113 3.19 8.04 -16.82
C PHE A 113 2.47 9.12 -17.62
N ARG A 114 1.29 9.55 -17.16
CA ARG A 114 0.61 10.72 -17.73
C ARG A 114 1.45 11.98 -17.50
N ASN A 115 1.53 12.86 -18.47
CA ASN A 115 2.34 14.09 -18.37
C ASN A 115 1.91 14.97 -17.18
N GLU A 116 0.62 14.96 -16.86
CA GLU A 116 0.02 15.66 -15.73
C GLU A 116 0.05 14.88 -14.39
N SER A 117 0.67 13.70 -14.35
CA SER A 117 0.76 12.93 -13.10
C SER A 117 1.62 13.68 -12.08
N ILE A 118 1.28 13.55 -10.79
CA ILE A 118 2.09 14.15 -9.72
C ILE A 118 3.53 13.63 -9.78
N GLY A 119 3.73 12.37 -10.16
CA GLY A 119 5.07 11.79 -10.33
C GLY A 119 5.90 12.54 -11.36
N ASN A 120 5.35 12.70 -12.58
CA ASN A 120 6.02 13.42 -13.65
C ASN A 120 6.21 14.92 -13.33
N LEU A 121 5.23 15.55 -12.68
CA LEU A 121 5.33 16.97 -12.27
C LEU A 121 6.29 17.20 -11.09
N SER A 122 6.56 16.18 -10.29
CA SER A 122 7.46 16.25 -9.13
C SER A 122 8.91 15.95 -9.47
N ASP A 123 9.19 15.54 -10.71
CA ASP A 123 10.54 15.24 -11.15
C ASP A 123 11.31 16.55 -11.34
N ALA A 124 12.15 16.88 -10.35
CA ALA A 124 13.03 18.03 -10.39
C ALA A 124 14.36 17.57 -10.97
N GLU A 125 14.57 17.80 -12.27
CA GLU A 125 15.82 17.45 -12.91
C GLU A 125 16.96 18.30 -12.35
N ASP A 126 17.99 17.61 -11.86
CA ASP A 126 19.21 18.24 -11.36
C ASP A 126 20.06 18.69 -12.56
N MET A 127 20.07 20.01 -12.80
CA MET A 127 20.73 20.62 -13.95
C MET A 127 22.26 20.80 -13.76
N GLU A 128 22.84 20.27 -12.68
CA GLU A 128 24.25 20.49 -12.32
C GLU A 128 25.25 19.53 -13.01
N GLU A 129 24.81 18.42 -13.61
CA GLU A 129 25.69 17.43 -14.25
C GLU A 129 25.68 17.46 -15.79
N GLU A 130 26.83 17.07 -16.39
CA GLU A 130 26.95 16.88 -17.84
C GLU A 130 26.00 15.77 -18.32
N GLN A 131 24.97 16.17 -19.04
CA GLN A 131 23.93 15.25 -19.45
C GLN A 131 24.37 14.38 -20.64
N SER A 132 24.18 13.07 -20.51
CA SER A 132 24.48 12.12 -21.59
C SER A 132 23.50 12.26 -22.76
N ILE A 133 23.93 11.87 -23.96
CA ILE A 133 23.02 11.75 -25.12
C ILE A 133 21.87 10.78 -24.83
N GLY A 134 22.08 9.77 -23.97
CA GLY A 134 21.03 8.85 -23.55
C GLY A 134 19.93 9.52 -22.72
N TRP A 135 20.31 10.45 -21.83
CA TRP A 135 19.36 11.25 -21.05
C TRP A 135 18.55 12.17 -21.96
N LEU A 136 19.19 12.87 -22.89
CA LEU A 136 18.49 13.73 -23.86
C LEU A 136 17.48 12.94 -24.73
N ARG A 137 17.82 11.71 -25.14
CA ARG A 137 16.90 10.84 -25.89
C ARG A 137 15.72 10.38 -25.04
N ARG A 138 15.94 10.13 -23.75
CA ARG A 138 14.88 9.76 -22.83
C ARG A 138 13.89 10.90 -22.67
N LEU A 139 14.38 12.12 -22.43
CA LEU A 139 13.52 13.29 -22.33
C LEU A 139 12.69 13.54 -23.58
N ALA A 140 13.31 13.46 -24.76
CA ALA A 140 12.60 13.59 -26.02
C ALA A 140 11.52 12.51 -26.19
N PHE A 141 11.79 11.28 -25.73
CA PHE A 141 10.80 10.21 -25.75
C PHE A 141 9.66 10.44 -24.74
N GLU A 142 9.98 10.90 -23.52
CA GLU A 142 8.98 11.17 -22.49
C GLU A 142 8.07 12.36 -22.85
N GLU A 143 8.58 13.36 -23.57
CA GLU A 143 7.77 14.48 -24.08
C GLU A 143 6.71 14.02 -25.10
N ASP A 144 7.09 13.11 -26.01
CA ASP A 144 6.22 12.55 -27.05
C ASP A 144 5.32 11.40 -26.54
N PHE A 145 5.67 10.75 -25.43
CA PHE A 145 4.97 9.58 -24.92
C PHE A 145 3.74 9.94 -24.08
N HIS A 146 2.55 9.72 -24.64
CA HIS A 146 1.30 9.85 -23.92
C HIS A 146 0.95 8.57 -23.14
N GLY A 147 1.61 8.39 -21.98
CA GLY A 147 1.33 7.27 -21.08
C GLY A 147 -0.01 7.40 -20.34
N GLY A 148 -0.56 6.28 -19.87
CA GLY A 148 -1.81 6.25 -19.09
C GLY A 148 -2.90 5.35 -19.67
N TYR A 149 -4.01 5.25 -18.94
CA TYR A 149 -5.20 4.54 -19.41
C TYR A 149 -6.29 5.51 -19.85
N ASP A 150 -6.72 5.42 -21.09
CA ASP A 150 -7.93 6.12 -21.55
C ASP A 150 -9.15 5.21 -21.29
N ILE A 151 -9.84 5.48 -20.18
CA ILE A 151 -10.99 4.70 -19.75
C ILE A 151 -12.18 5.04 -20.64
N LEU A 152 -12.52 4.13 -21.56
CA LEU A 152 -13.64 4.30 -22.49
C LEU A 152 -15.02 4.18 -21.79
N GLY A 153 -15.08 3.48 -20.67
CA GLY A 153 -16.27 3.39 -19.85
C GLY A 153 -16.18 2.29 -18.80
N VAL A 154 -16.97 2.44 -17.75
CA VAL A 154 -17.10 1.47 -16.66
C VAL A 154 -18.57 1.07 -16.59
N LYS A 155 -18.84 -0.24 -16.57
CA LYS A 155 -20.19 -0.79 -16.60
C LYS A 155 -20.39 -1.81 -15.49
N ASP A 156 -21.61 -1.89 -14.99
CA ASP A 156 -22.02 -2.96 -14.07
C ASP A 156 -22.28 -4.28 -14.82
N ALA A 157 -22.62 -5.33 -14.06
CA ALA A 157 -22.93 -6.65 -14.60
C ALA A 157 -24.17 -6.66 -15.53
N ASN A 158 -25.04 -5.65 -15.44
CA ASN A 158 -26.22 -5.49 -16.30
C ASN A 158 -25.92 -4.64 -17.54
N GLY A 159 -24.69 -4.14 -17.69
CA GLY A 159 -24.27 -3.26 -18.77
C GLY A 159 -24.65 -1.79 -18.59
N ALA A 160 -25.18 -1.40 -17.44
CA ALA A 160 -25.44 -0.01 -17.10
C ALA A 160 -24.13 0.71 -16.78
N ASN A 161 -24.01 1.97 -17.20
CA ASN A 161 -22.83 2.77 -16.90
C ASN A 161 -22.77 3.06 -15.40
N LEU A 162 -21.61 2.84 -14.80
CA LEU A 162 -21.32 3.28 -13.44
C LEU A 162 -20.93 4.77 -13.46
N PRO A 163 -21.33 5.55 -12.43
CA PRO A 163 -21.02 6.98 -12.33
C PRO A 163 -19.53 7.27 -12.18
#